data_AF-A0A9J8ADY3-F1
#
_entry.id   AF-A0A9J8ADY3-F1
#
_cell.length_a   1.000
_cell.length_b   1.000
_cell.length_c   1.000
_cell.angle_alpha   90.00
_cell.angle_beta   90.00
_cell.angle_gamma   90.00
#
_symmetry.space_group_name_H-M   'P 1'
#
loop_
_entity.id
_entity.type
_entity.pdbx_description
1 polymer ?
#
loop_
_entity_poly.entity_id
_entity_poly.type
_entity_poly.pdbx_seq_one_letter_code
_entity_poly.pdbx_strand_id
1 'polypeptide(L)'
;MQKNTSINGHKSSACNGAVYQDEDDECKSETHTHVEKEICISQNDLKNSLILTQEGGKPCVSDCRKIQDSCLFHKGDQILAFNDLLIDTVEEIQTYVRRLSKDEVKLTIRRLIGSQPLHSESCAS
;
A
#
# COMPACT_ATOMS: atom_id res chain seq x y z
N MET A 1 -7.04 -4.29 -60.14
CA MET A 1 -5.59 -4.12 -60.25
C MET A 1 -5.16 -2.98 -59.35
N GLN A 2 -4.06 -3.21 -58.64
CA GLN A 2 -3.54 -2.42 -57.53
C GLN A 2 -3.23 -0.98 -57.94
N LYS A 3 -3.40 -0.03 -57.01
CA LYS A 3 -2.73 1.27 -57.07
C LYS A 3 -2.06 1.50 -55.72
N ASN A 4 -0.80 1.11 -55.66
CA ASN A 4 0.17 1.62 -54.71
C ASN A 4 1.00 2.68 -55.43
N THR A 5 1.13 3.87 -54.87
CA THR A 5 2.30 4.71 -55.13
C THR A 5 2.50 5.65 -53.94
N SER A 6 3.59 5.41 -53.23
CA SER A 6 4.21 6.27 -52.22
C SER A 6 5.01 7.35 -52.93
N ILE A 7 5.06 8.58 -52.39
CA ILE A 7 6.31 9.33 -52.19
C ILE A 7 6.12 10.49 -51.19
N ASN A 8 7.19 10.66 -50.42
CA ASN A 8 7.46 11.58 -49.32
C ASN A 8 7.71 13.03 -49.81
N GLY A 9 7.48 14.03 -48.95
CA GLY A 9 7.87 15.42 -49.24
C GLY A 9 7.76 16.35 -48.02
N HIS A 10 8.88 16.56 -47.33
CA HIS A 10 9.06 17.42 -46.17
C HIS A 10 8.65 18.89 -46.38
N LYS A 11 8.07 19.51 -45.35
CA LYS A 11 8.24 20.95 -45.05
C LYS A 11 8.23 21.19 -43.53
N SER A 12 9.38 21.61 -43.01
CA SER A 12 9.52 22.24 -41.68
C SER A 12 9.14 23.71 -41.76
N SER A 13 8.52 24.25 -40.70
CA SER A 13 8.46 25.67 -40.25
C SER A 13 7.15 25.85 -39.47
N ALA A 14 7.02 26.41 -38.27
CA ALA A 14 7.93 27.05 -37.32
C ALA A 14 7.26 26.90 -35.93
N CYS A 15 8.04 26.79 -34.87
CA CYS A 15 7.55 26.89 -33.50
C CYS A 15 7.30 28.37 -33.18
N ASN A 16 6.03 28.74 -32.91
CA ASN A 16 5.70 30.00 -32.26
C ASN A 16 5.12 29.66 -30.89
N GLY A 17 5.91 29.94 -29.85
CA GLY A 17 5.47 29.88 -28.47
C GLY A 17 4.54 31.05 -28.14
N ALA A 18 3.47 30.75 -27.41
CA ALA A 18 2.71 31.72 -26.64
C ALA A 18 2.64 31.21 -25.19
N VAL A 19 2.73 32.16 -24.28
CA VAL A 19 3.07 32.03 -22.86
C VAL A 19 1.82 32.27 -22.01
N TYR A 20 1.63 31.39 -21.02
CA TYR A 20 0.90 31.41 -19.73
C TYR A 20 -0.54 31.93 -19.63
N GLN A 21 -1.39 31.13 -18.97
CA GLN A 21 -2.00 31.38 -17.64
C GLN A 21 -2.89 30.16 -17.30
N ASP A 22 -2.50 29.37 -16.32
CA ASP A 22 -3.07 29.36 -14.96
C ASP A 22 -4.47 28.74 -14.95
N GLU A 23 -4.50 27.41 -14.75
CA GLU A 23 -5.53 26.78 -13.92
C GLU A 23 -4.78 25.81 -13.01
N ASP A 24 -4.26 26.36 -11.92
CA ASP A 24 -3.91 25.61 -10.73
C ASP A 24 -5.19 24.95 -10.23
N ASP A 25 -5.52 23.78 -10.78
CA ASP A 25 -6.41 22.85 -10.12
C ASP A 25 -5.66 22.43 -8.85
N GLU A 26 -5.90 23.19 -7.78
CA GLU A 26 -5.54 22.89 -6.41
C GLU A 26 -6.20 21.54 -6.10
N CYS A 27 -5.58 20.47 -6.58
CA CYS A 27 -5.75 19.17 -5.98
C CYS A 27 -5.24 19.38 -4.57
N LYS A 28 -6.20 19.61 -3.65
CA LYS A 28 -6.07 19.39 -2.22
C LYS A 28 -5.56 17.97 -2.04
N SER A 29 -4.27 17.80 -2.25
CA SER A 29 -3.50 16.68 -1.81
C SER A 29 -3.36 16.94 -0.33
N GLU A 30 -4.44 16.63 0.38
CA GLU A 30 -4.40 16.36 1.81
C GLU A 30 -3.20 15.43 1.98
N THR A 31 -2.10 16.00 2.45
CA THR A 31 -0.82 15.30 2.52
C THR A 31 -0.96 14.41 3.73
N HIS A 32 -1.71 13.34 3.54
CA HIS A 32 -1.98 12.31 4.50
C HIS A 32 -0.63 11.79 4.96
N THR A 33 -0.21 12.27 6.12
CA THR A 33 1.10 11.95 6.65
C THR A 33 1.02 10.51 7.14
N HIS A 34 1.98 9.70 6.71
CA HIS A 34 2.07 8.30 7.10
C HIS A 34 3.25 8.10 8.04
N VAL A 35 3.15 7.10 8.90
CA VAL A 35 4.23 6.67 9.79
C VAL A 35 4.50 5.19 9.59
N GLU A 36 5.78 4.82 9.61
CA GLU A 36 6.18 3.43 9.62
C GLU A 36 6.28 2.91 11.06
N LYS A 37 5.85 1.67 11.28
CA LYS A 37 5.92 0.99 12.58
C LYS A 37 6.33 -0.45 12.41
N GLU A 38 7.10 -0.96 13.35
CA GLU A 38 7.39 -2.38 13.47
C GLU A 38 6.44 -3.00 14.50
N ILE A 39 5.85 -4.15 14.14
CA ILE A 39 4.93 -4.89 15.01
C ILE A 39 5.40 -6.34 15.05
N CYS A 40 5.67 -6.84 16.25
CA CYS A 40 5.92 -8.26 16.48
C CYS A 40 4.59 -8.95 16.77
N ILE A 41 4.28 -10.02 16.03
CA ILE A 41 3.06 -10.81 16.23
C ILE A 41 3.37 -12.30 16.14
N SER A 42 2.53 -13.12 16.76
CA SER A 42 2.64 -14.57 16.61
C SER A 42 2.25 -15.01 15.19
N GLN A 43 2.87 -16.07 14.69
CA GLN A 43 2.52 -16.72 13.43
C GLN A 43 1.05 -17.19 13.44
N ASN A 44 0.55 -17.60 14.60
CA ASN A 44 -0.83 -18.00 14.79
C ASN A 44 -1.79 -16.82 14.59
N ASP A 45 -1.50 -15.67 15.19
CA ASP A 45 -2.34 -14.47 15.05
C ASP A 45 -2.31 -13.91 13.64
N LEU A 46 -1.13 -13.91 13.00
CA LEU A 46 -1.04 -13.51 11.60
C LEU A 46 -1.93 -14.38 10.69
N LYS A 47 -1.98 -15.69 10.95
CA LYS A 47 -2.71 -16.64 10.09
C LYS A 47 -4.21 -16.68 10.39
N ASN A 48 -4.57 -16.62 11.66
CA ASN A 48 -5.94 -16.92 12.12
C ASN A 48 -6.72 -15.67 12.53
N SER A 49 -6.02 -14.62 12.95
CA SER A 49 -6.61 -13.41 13.53
C SER A 49 -6.57 -12.22 12.57
N LEU A 50 -5.49 -12.03 11.81
CA LEU A 50 -5.34 -10.90 10.88
C LEU A 50 -5.98 -11.22 9.52
N ILE A 51 -6.78 -10.28 9.01
CA ILE A 51 -7.40 -10.38 7.68
C ILE A 51 -6.71 -9.35 6.78
N LEU A 52 -6.11 -9.86 5.69
CA LEU A 52 -5.38 -9.06 4.72
C LEU A 52 -6.11 -9.01 3.38
N THR A 53 -6.10 -7.85 2.75
CA THR A 53 -6.58 -7.62 1.38
C THR A 53 -5.44 -7.07 0.53
N GLN A 54 -5.54 -7.23 -0.79
CA GLN A 54 -4.60 -6.63 -1.74
C GLN A 54 -5.17 -5.29 -2.22
N GLU A 55 -4.50 -4.19 -1.92
CA GLU A 55 -4.94 -2.84 -2.33
C GLU A 55 -3.74 -2.00 -2.78
N GLY A 56 -3.87 -1.30 -3.91
CA GLY A 56 -2.79 -0.44 -4.42
C GLY A 56 -1.45 -1.15 -4.69
N GLY A 57 -1.49 -2.46 -4.97
CA GLY A 57 -0.28 -3.26 -5.15
C GLY A 57 0.46 -3.58 -3.84
N LYS A 58 -0.17 -3.37 -2.68
CA LYS A 58 0.36 -3.76 -1.37
C LYS A 58 -0.64 -4.60 -0.57
N PRO A 59 -0.17 -5.45 0.35
CA PRO A 59 -1.03 -6.10 1.32
C PRO A 59 -1.49 -5.07 2.36
N CYS A 60 -2.78 -5.01 2.64
CA CYS A 60 -3.39 -4.09 3.59
C CYS A 60 -4.19 -4.85 4.65
N VAL A 61 -4.21 -4.34 5.87
CA VAL A 61 -5.07 -4.88 6.93
C VAL A 61 -6.51 -4.42 6.70
N SER A 62 -7.42 -5.37 6.48
CA SER A 62 -8.85 -5.08 6.36
C SER A 62 -9.60 -5.21 7.68
N ASP A 63 -9.20 -6.17 8.52
CA ASP A 63 -9.84 -6.48 9.79
C ASP A 63 -8.90 -7.33 10.68
N CYS A 64 -9.19 -7.43 11.98
CA CYS A 64 -8.52 -8.37 12.89
C CYS A 64 -9.54 -8.93 13.89
N ARG A 65 -9.54 -10.24 14.18
CA ARG A 65 -10.62 -10.85 14.98
C ARG A 65 -10.32 -11.02 16.46
N LYS A 66 -9.09 -11.39 16.83
CA LYS A 66 -8.70 -11.68 18.23
C LYS A 66 -7.17 -11.60 18.38
N ILE A 67 -6.64 -10.40 18.33
CA ILE A 67 -5.27 -10.15 18.82
C ILE A 67 -5.46 -9.61 20.24
N GLN A 68 -4.89 -10.29 21.25
CA GLN A 68 -5.12 -9.93 22.67
C GLN A 68 -4.71 -8.48 22.96
N ASP A 69 -3.73 -7.97 22.22
CA ASP A 69 -3.35 -6.54 22.15
C ASP A 69 -4.05 -5.88 20.95
N SER A 70 -5.36 -5.76 21.05
CA SER A 70 -6.28 -5.46 19.93
C SER A 70 -6.07 -4.10 19.25
N CYS A 71 -5.16 -3.26 19.75
CA CYS A 71 -4.78 -1.96 19.19
C CYS A 71 -3.54 -1.99 18.27
N LEU A 72 -2.91 -3.16 18.06
CA LEU A 72 -1.68 -3.24 17.25
C LEU A 72 -1.92 -2.81 15.79
N PHE A 73 -3.05 -3.20 15.18
CA PHE A 73 -3.37 -2.90 13.78
C PHE A 73 -4.57 -1.98 13.62
N HIS A 74 -4.55 -1.23 12.55
CA HIS A 74 -5.58 -0.29 12.13
C HIS A 74 -6.04 -0.66 10.73
N LYS A 75 -7.30 -0.33 10.40
CA LYS A 75 -7.82 -0.59 9.06
C LYS A 75 -7.04 0.24 8.06
N GLY A 76 -6.56 -0.41 6.99
CA GLY A 76 -5.75 0.23 5.96
C GLY A 76 -4.27 0.34 6.27
N ASP A 77 -3.79 -0.24 7.39
CA ASP A 77 -2.34 -0.44 7.58
C ASP A 77 -1.78 -1.24 6.40
N GLN A 78 -0.78 -0.69 5.70
CA GLN A 78 -0.11 -1.39 4.61
C GLN A 78 1.07 -2.18 5.15
N ILE A 79 1.21 -3.44 4.78
CA ILE A 79 2.38 -4.26 5.13
C ILE A 79 3.47 -4.01 4.10
N LEU A 80 4.58 -3.40 4.55
CA LEU A 80 5.73 -3.09 3.71
C LEU A 80 6.76 -4.22 3.73
N ALA A 81 6.95 -4.86 4.88
CA ALA A 81 7.95 -5.90 5.04
C ALA A 81 7.53 -7.00 6.03
N PHE A 82 8.11 -8.17 5.83
CA PHE A 82 7.96 -9.38 6.62
C PHE A 82 9.34 -9.89 7.04
N ASN A 83 9.69 -9.80 8.33
CA ASN A 83 11.04 -10.06 8.84
C ASN A 83 12.12 -9.36 8.00
N ASP A 84 11.95 -8.05 7.79
CA ASP A 84 12.86 -7.19 7.00
C ASP A 84 12.89 -7.47 5.49
N LEU A 85 12.12 -8.46 5.00
CA LEU A 85 11.94 -8.72 3.57
C LEU A 85 10.78 -7.88 3.04
N LEU A 86 11.02 -7.07 2.01
CA LEU A 86 9.94 -6.32 1.36
C LEU A 86 8.88 -7.26 0.80
N ILE A 87 7.63 -6.82 0.88
CA ILE A 87 6.46 -7.55 0.40
C ILE A 87 5.64 -6.64 -0.51
N ASP A 88 5.11 -7.23 -1.57
CA ASP A 88 4.12 -6.59 -2.44
C ASP A 88 2.77 -7.32 -2.41
N THR A 89 2.75 -8.61 -2.03
CA THR A 89 1.54 -9.45 -2.14
C THR A 89 1.14 -10.18 -0.86
N VAL A 90 -0.16 -10.42 -0.70
CA VAL A 90 -0.69 -11.27 0.38
C VAL A 90 -0.16 -12.71 0.24
N GLU A 91 0.02 -13.20 -0.98
CA GLU A 91 0.52 -14.55 -1.27
C GLU A 91 1.97 -14.75 -0.79
N GLU A 92 2.82 -13.73 -0.87
CA GLU A 92 4.18 -13.76 -0.34
C GLU A 92 4.16 -13.92 1.18
N ILE A 93 3.31 -13.17 1.89
CA ILE A 93 3.14 -13.29 3.34
C ILE A 93 2.73 -14.72 3.70
N GLN A 94 1.73 -15.27 3.01
CA GLN A 94 1.29 -16.65 3.25
C GLN A 94 2.39 -17.67 2.97
N THR A 95 3.23 -17.42 1.97
CA THR A 95 4.37 -18.28 1.63
C THR A 95 5.45 -18.22 2.70
N TYR A 96 5.78 -17.04 3.21
CA TYR A 96 6.77 -16.89 4.28
C TYR A 96 6.28 -17.45 5.60
N VAL A 97 5.02 -17.21 5.95
CA VAL A 97 4.36 -17.84 7.12
C VAL A 97 4.50 -19.35 7.06
N ARG A 98 4.25 -19.99 5.91
CA ARG A 98 4.39 -21.45 5.77
C ARG A 98 5.81 -21.99 5.93
N ARG A 99 6.84 -21.16 5.69
CA ARG A 99 8.26 -21.54 5.73
C ARG A 99 8.96 -21.18 7.04
N LEU A 100 8.29 -20.43 7.91
CA LEU A 100 8.86 -20.01 9.18
C LEU A 100 8.91 -21.15 10.19
N SER A 101 10.03 -21.20 10.91
CA SER A 101 10.21 -22.06 12.09
C SER A 101 10.06 -21.31 13.41
N LYS A 102 9.96 -19.98 13.36
CA LYS A 102 9.79 -19.12 14.55
C LYS A 102 8.31 -18.87 14.81
N ASP A 103 7.95 -18.81 16.09
CA ASP A 103 6.57 -18.55 16.52
C ASP A 103 6.17 -17.08 16.40
N GLU A 104 7.14 -16.16 16.36
CA GLU A 104 6.91 -14.72 16.20
C GLU A 104 7.55 -14.18 14.92
N VAL A 105 6.90 -13.16 14.37
CA VAL A 105 7.32 -12.47 13.14
C VAL A 105 7.26 -10.96 13.34
N LYS A 106 8.17 -10.24 12.69
CA LYS A 106 8.19 -8.79 12.65
C LYS A 106 7.58 -8.30 11.35
N LEU A 107 6.51 -7.50 11.44
CA LEU A 107 5.93 -6.81 10.31
C LEU A 107 6.33 -5.34 10.35
N THR A 108 6.78 -4.82 9.21
CA THR A 108 6.90 -3.37 9.03
C THR A 108 5.64 -2.89 8.32
N ILE A 109 4.92 -1.97 8.95
CA ILE A 109 3.68 -1.41 8.42
C ILE A 109 3.81 0.08 8.13
N ARG A 110 3.00 0.58 7.19
CA ARG A 110 2.74 2.00 6.97
C ARG A 110 1.33 2.32 7.41
N ARG A 111 1.21 3.19 8.40
CA ARG A 111 -0.07 3.64 8.97
C ARG A 111 -0.36 5.08 8.60
N LEU A 112 -1.61 5.36 8.29
CA LEU A 112 -2.10 6.72 8.15
C LEU A 112 -2.22 7.39 9.52
N ILE A 113 -1.64 8.58 9.72
CA ILE A 113 -1.83 9.33 10.97
C ILE A 113 -3.31 9.62 11.16
N GLY A 114 -3.83 9.35 12.37
CA GLY A 114 -5.24 9.53 12.71
C GLY A 114 -6.16 8.36 12.31
N SER A 115 -5.63 7.28 11.72
CA SER A 115 -6.39 6.04 11.53
C SER A 115 -6.94 5.53 12.86
N GLN A 116 -8.09 4.85 12.83
CA GLN A 116 -8.66 4.21 14.02
C GLN A 116 -8.19 2.76 14.16
N PRO A 117 -7.90 2.29 15.40
CA PRO A 117 -7.59 0.90 15.66
C PRO A 117 -8.77 0.01 15.30
N LEU A 118 -8.50 -1.22 14.86
CA LEU A 118 -9.55 -2.17 14.49
C LEU A 118 -10.37 -2.67 15.68
N HIS A 119 -9.89 -2.45 16.91
CA HIS A 119 -10.64 -2.65 18.14
C HIS A 119 -10.34 -1.56 19.15
N SER A 120 -11.40 -0.94 19.68
CA SER A 120 -11.50 -0.64 21.11
C SER A 120 -12.92 -0.17 21.44
N GLU A 121 -13.65 -0.97 22.22
CA GLU A 121 -14.45 -0.36 23.29
C GLU A 121 -13.42 0.08 24.35
N SER A 122 -13.18 1.38 24.42
CA SER A 122 -12.29 2.08 25.36
C SER A 122 -11.10 1.27 25.92
N CYS A 123 -9.93 1.38 25.29
CA CYS A 123 -8.69 1.33 26.08
C CYS A 123 -8.62 2.63 26.88
N ALA A 124 -9.29 2.66 28.03
CA ALA A 124 -9.11 3.73 29.01
C ALA A 124 -7.67 3.65 29.54
N SER A 125 -6.99 4.80 29.49
CA SER A 125 -5.65 5.02 30.03
C SER A 125 -5.58 4.86 31.54
#